data_AF-A0A0B7BQH5-F1
#
_entry.id   AF-A0A0B7BQH5-F1
#
_cell.length_a   1.000
_cell.length_b   1.000
_cell.length_c   1.000
_cell.angle_alpha   90.00
_cell.angle_beta   90.00
_cell.angle_gamma   90.00
#
_symmetry.space_group_name_H-M   'P 1'
#
loop_
_entity.id
_entity.type
_entity.pdbx_description
1 polymer ?
#
loop_
_entity_poly.entity_id
_entity_poly.type
_entity_poly.pdbx_seq_one_letter_code
_entity_poly.pdbx_strand_id
1 'polypeptide(L)' 'HAVSKGCSQNVSILLQSAKNTNDLVNVQNHEGLSALMFAVKERGLNIIQDLVDHGADVNIKDVNGNTA' A
#
# COMPACT_ATOMS: atom_id res chain seq x y z
N HIS A 1 8.19 23.64 3.32
CA HIS A 1 7.25 22.96 4.26
C HIS A 1 6.00 22.43 3.52
N ALA A 2 6.12 21.79 2.35
CA ALA A 2 4.96 21.54 1.46
C ALA A 2 4.87 20.12 0.87
N VAL A 3 5.45 19.10 1.52
CA VAL A 3 5.42 17.71 0.99
C VAL A 3 4.43 16.79 1.75
N SER A 4 3.80 17.25 2.83
CA SER A 4 3.04 16.32 3.70
C SER A 4 1.56 16.10 3.32
N LYS A 5 0.97 16.92 2.44
CA LYS A 5 -0.48 16.80 2.13
C LYS A 5 -0.81 16.07 0.82
N GLY A 6 0.10 16.02 -0.15
CA GLY A 6 -0.14 15.29 -1.40
C GLY A 6 0.02 13.78 -1.25
N CYS A 7 0.94 13.33 -0.40
CA CYS A 7 1.20 11.89 -0.22
C CYS A 7 0.13 11.21 0.63
N SER A 8 -0.37 11.86 1.68
CA SER A 8 -1.27 11.27 2.68
C SER A 8 -2.66 10.89 2.13
N GLN A 9 -3.17 11.62 1.14
CA GLN A 9 -4.47 11.32 0.52
C GLN A 9 -4.40 10.18 -0.51
N ASN A 10 -3.29 10.02 -1.23
CA ASN A 10 -3.10 8.88 -2.14
C ASN A 10 -2.97 7.55 -1.38
N VAL A 11 -2.29 7.57 -0.21
CA VAL A 11 -2.12 6.39 0.66
C VAL A 11 -3.47 5.88 1.16
N SER A 12 -4.33 6.80 1.58
CA SER A 12 -5.66 6.47 2.07
C SER A 12 -6.51 5.81 0.98
N ILE A 13 -6.42 6.28 -0.28
CA ILE A 13 -7.18 5.73 -1.40
C ILE A 13 -6.72 4.31 -1.75
N LEU A 14 -5.41 4.02 -1.72
CA LEU A 14 -4.88 2.68 -1.92
C LEU A 14 -5.35 1.70 -0.84
N LEU A 15 -5.32 2.12 0.42
CA LEU A 15 -5.81 1.31 1.54
C LEU A 15 -7.34 1.11 1.50
N GLN A 16 -8.09 2.15 1.14
CA GLN A 16 -9.54 2.10 1.04
C GLN A 16 -10.01 1.26 -0.15
N SER A 17 -9.28 1.30 -1.27
CA SER A 17 -9.59 0.51 -2.46
C SER A 17 -9.20 -0.96 -2.29
N ALA A 18 -8.07 -1.26 -1.64
CA ALA A 18 -7.66 -2.62 -1.31
C ALA A 18 -8.68 -3.34 -0.41
N LYS A 19 -9.36 -2.63 0.51
CA LYS A 19 -10.41 -3.22 1.36
C LYS A 19 -11.68 -3.63 0.63
N ASN A 20 -11.93 -3.13 -0.58
CA ASN A 20 -13.22 -3.34 -1.26
C ASN A 20 -13.18 -4.46 -2.31
N THR A 21 -12.00 -4.94 -2.72
CA THR A 21 -11.88 -5.99 -3.74
C THR A 21 -10.50 -6.66 -3.68
N ASN A 22 -10.47 -8.00 -3.64
CA ASN A 22 -9.24 -8.81 -3.69
C ASN A 22 -8.31 -8.46 -4.87
N ASP A 23 -8.83 -7.92 -5.98
CA ASP A 23 -8.03 -7.54 -7.15
C ASP A 23 -7.18 -6.26 -6.94
N LEU A 24 -7.53 -5.42 -5.96
CA LEU A 24 -6.87 -4.11 -5.77
C LEU A 24 -5.73 -4.14 -4.72
N VAL A 25 -5.52 -5.25 -4.02
CA VAL A 25 -4.49 -5.38 -2.96
C VAL A 25 -3.06 -5.21 -3.50
N ASN A 26 -2.87 -5.48 -4.80
CA ASN A 26 -1.60 -5.42 -5.51
C ASN A 26 -1.43 -4.14 -6.34
N VAL A 27 -2.38 -3.21 -6.28
CA VAL A 27 -2.28 -1.95 -7.01
C VAL A 27 -1.15 -1.11 -6.43
N GLN A 28 -0.38 -0.53 -7.33
CA GLN A 28 0.71 0.37 -6.99
C GLN A 28 0.34 1.81 -7.34
N ASN A 29 0.81 2.77 -6.55
CA ASN A 29 0.78 4.17 -6.96
C ASN A 29 1.79 4.44 -8.10
N HIS A 30 1.89 5.71 -8.51
CA HIS A 30 2.82 6.13 -9.58
C HIS A 30 4.30 5.96 -9.20
N GLU A 31 4.59 5.74 -7.93
CA GLU A 31 5.92 5.46 -7.37
C GLU A 31 6.13 3.95 -7.15
N GLY A 32 5.25 3.09 -7.63
CA GLY A 32 5.35 1.65 -7.43
C GLY A 32 5.02 1.21 -5.99
N LEU A 33 4.47 2.08 -5.15
CA LEU A 33 4.16 1.72 -3.76
C LEU A 33 2.81 1.00 -3.67
N SER A 34 2.81 -0.23 -3.15
CA SER A 34 1.60 -1.00 -2.89
C SER A 34 0.98 -0.68 -1.53
N ALA A 35 -0.29 -1.06 -1.33
CA ALA A 35 -0.97 -0.91 -0.04
C ALA A 35 -0.20 -1.58 1.12
N LEU A 36 0.47 -2.70 0.84
CA LEU A 36 1.29 -3.42 1.83
C LEU A 36 2.51 -2.61 2.26
N MET A 37 3.23 -1.99 1.32
CA MET A 37 4.38 -1.14 1.64
C MET A 37 3.99 0.05 2.54
N PHE A 38 2.81 0.61 2.34
CA PHE A 38 2.27 1.65 3.21
C PHE A 38 1.90 1.10 4.59
N ALA A 39 1.25 -0.06 4.65
CA ALA A 39 0.89 -0.70 5.92
C ALA A 39 2.13 -1.01 6.78
N VAL A 40 3.25 -1.42 6.15
CA VAL A 40 4.55 -1.61 6.82
C VAL A 40 5.11 -0.29 7.33
N LYS A 41 5.10 0.78 6.51
CA LYS A 41 5.55 2.12 6.91
C LYS A 41 4.75 2.68 8.10
N GLU A 42 3.44 2.47 8.11
CA GLU A 42 2.52 2.93 9.14
C GLU A 42 2.49 2.01 10.38
N ARG A 43 3.25 0.90 10.38
CA ARG A 43 3.24 -0.13 11.45
C ARG A 43 1.83 -0.68 11.74
N GLY A 44 0.96 -0.68 10.75
CA GLY A 44 -0.42 -1.13 10.86
C GLY A 44 -0.52 -2.64 10.76
N LEU A 45 -0.14 -3.38 11.81
CA LEU A 45 -0.13 -4.85 11.83
C LEU A 45 -1.48 -5.46 11.45
N ASN A 46 -2.58 -4.86 11.87
CA ASN A 46 -3.94 -5.25 11.49
C ASN A 46 -4.19 -5.13 9.99
N ILE A 47 -3.71 -4.04 9.38
CA ILE A 47 -3.84 -3.79 7.95
C ILE A 47 -2.93 -4.73 7.15
N ILE A 48 -1.72 -5.00 7.65
CA ILE A 48 -0.80 -5.97 7.04
C ILE A 48 -1.46 -7.35 7.01
N GLN A 49 -2.04 -7.78 8.13
CA GLN A 49 -2.72 -9.08 8.21
C GLN A 49 -3.91 -9.14 7.26
N ASP A 50 -4.77 -8.10 7.26
CA ASP A 50 -5.90 -8.02 6.32
C ASP A 50 -5.41 -8.12 4.87
N LEU A 51 -4.38 -7.38 4.47
CA LEU A 51 -3.86 -7.38 3.09
C LEU A 51 -3.26 -8.73 2.68
N VAL A 52 -2.49 -9.37 3.57
CA VAL A 52 -1.91 -10.70 3.31
C VAL A 52 -3.01 -11.75 3.20
N ASP A 53 -4.02 -11.70 4.07
CA ASP A 53 -5.16 -12.62 4.04
C ASP A 53 -5.99 -12.45 2.76
N HIS A 54 -6.00 -11.26 2.18
CA HIS A 54 -6.64 -10.96 0.88
C HIS A 54 -5.72 -11.27 -0.33
N GLY A 55 -4.54 -11.83 -0.12
CA GLY A 55 -3.63 -12.27 -1.19
C GLY A 55 -2.70 -11.18 -1.72
N ALA A 56 -2.34 -10.19 -0.90
CA ALA A 56 -1.32 -9.20 -1.26
C ALA A 56 0.02 -9.86 -1.57
N ASP A 57 0.60 -9.50 -2.72
CA ASP A 57 1.91 -9.96 -3.16
C ASP A 57 3.00 -9.11 -2.50
N VAL A 58 3.75 -9.77 -1.62
CA VAL A 58 4.88 -9.21 -0.88
C VAL A 58 6.09 -8.94 -1.78
N ASN A 59 6.12 -9.52 -3.00
CA ASN A 59 7.25 -9.40 -3.92
C ASN A 59 7.15 -8.19 -4.85
N ILE A 60 6.04 -7.44 -4.76
CA ILE A 60 5.87 -6.20 -5.51
C ILE A 60 7.00 -5.25 -5.15
N LYS A 61 7.61 -4.63 -6.17
CA LYS A 61 8.72 -3.69 -6.00
C LYS A 61 8.30 -2.29 -6.36
N ASP A 62 8.70 -1.33 -5.54
CA ASP A 62 8.55 0.09 -5.84
C ASP A 62 9.47 0.52 -7.01
N VAL A 63 9.36 1.78 -7.43
CA VAL A 63 10.23 2.33 -8.49
C VAL A 63 11.72 2.31 -8.13
N ASN A 64 12.05 2.15 -6.84
CA ASN A 64 13.43 2.03 -6.35
C ASN A 64 13.88 0.57 -6.22
N GLY A 65 13.01 -0.41 -6.49
CA GLY A 65 13.28 -1.84 -6.36
C GLY A 65 13.05 -2.41 -4.96
N ASN A 66 12.45 -1.66 -4.04
CA ASN A 66 12.17 -2.10 -2.67
C ASN A 66 10.86 -2.89 -2.58
N THR A 67 10.86 -3.96 -1.80
CA THR A 67 9.63 -4.68 -1.40
C THR A 67 9.12 -4.16 -0.05
N ALA A 68 7.91 -4.57 0.34
CA ALA A 68 7.33 -4.26 1.65
C ALA A 68 8.16 -4.85 2.81
#